data_AF-A0A453FZ94-F1
#
_entry.id   AF-A0A453FZ94-F1
#
_cell.length_a   1.000
_cell.length_b   1.000
_cell.length_c   1.000
_cell.angle_alpha   90.00
_cell.angle_beta   90.00
_cell.angle_gamma   90.00
#
_symmetry.space_group_name_H-M   'P 1'
#
loop_
_entity.id
_entity.type
_entity.pdbx_description
1 polymer ?
#
loop_
_entity_poly.entity_id
_entity_poly.type
_entity_poly.pdbx_seq_one_letter_code
_entity_poly.pdbx_strand_id
1 'polypeptide(L)'
;MEQELQRARSQGIFLGGGGAGGDMSPGAAMFDMEYARWLDDDGKRLAELRGGLQAHLADSNLGAVVEECMQHYDELFQLKAELARADVFHLLTGAWATPAERCFFWMGGFRPSELLKILIGQLDPLTEQQMMGICGLQHSSEQAEEALAQGLQQLHQSLADTVAAGTLNDGTPGPNYMAIMAIALEKLASLESFYQQVS
;
A
#
# COMPACT_ATOMS: atom_id res chain seq x y z
N MET A 1 -0.66 8.06 19.66
CA MET A 1 -1.40 7.86 18.40
C MET A 1 -1.66 6.36 18.18
N GLU A 2 -0.64 5.50 18.25
CA GLU A 2 -0.80 4.03 18.20
C GLU A 2 -1.69 3.45 19.32
N GLN A 3 -1.53 3.92 20.57
CA GLN A 3 -2.39 3.50 21.69
C GLN A 3 -3.88 3.89 21.51
N GLU A 4 -4.15 4.99 20.81
CA GLU A 4 -5.53 5.42 20.50
C GLU A 4 -6.13 4.54 19.40
N LEU A 5 -5.31 4.12 18.43
CA LEU A 5 -5.68 3.20 17.35
C LEU A 5 -5.99 1.79 17.89
N GLN A 6 -5.16 1.26 18.79
CA GLN A 6 -5.39 -0.03 19.45
C GLN A 6 -6.65 -0.01 20.35
N ARG A 7 -6.95 1.14 20.97
CA ARG A 7 -8.18 1.32 21.75
C ARG A 7 -9.43 1.38 20.85
N ALA A 8 -9.33 2.00 19.67
CA ALA A 8 -10.43 2.02 18.70
C ALA A 8 -10.77 0.63 18.15
N ARG A 9 -9.75 -0.23 17.94
CA ARG A 9 -9.93 -1.64 17.50
C ARG A 9 -10.65 -2.50 18.55
N SER A 10 -10.40 -2.28 19.84
CA SER A 10 -11.00 -3.09 20.92
C SER A 10 -12.44 -2.70 21.28
N GLN A 11 -12.92 -1.54 20.86
CA GLN A 11 -14.28 -1.08 21.20
C GLN A 11 -15.32 -1.32 20.10
N GLY A 12 -14.96 -1.78 18.91
CA GLY A 12 -15.94 -2.06 17.83
C GLY A 12 -16.76 -0.83 17.39
N ILE A 13 -16.33 0.38 17.76
CA ILE A 13 -16.97 1.65 17.39
C ILE A 13 -16.27 2.19 16.15
N PHE A 14 -16.55 1.59 14.99
CA PHE A 14 -16.43 2.28 13.72
C PHE A 14 -17.74 2.07 12.94
N LEU A 15 -18.80 2.71 13.44
CA LEU A 15 -19.99 2.99 12.64
C LEU A 15 -19.59 4.03 11.59
N GLY A 16 -19.22 3.54 10.41
CA GLY A 16 -19.02 4.31 9.19
C GLY A 16 -19.73 3.62 8.04
N GLY A 17 -21.06 3.59 8.08
CA GLY A 17 -21.95 3.44 6.92
C GLY A 17 -21.78 2.20 6.04
N GLY A 18 -22.51 1.13 6.34
CA GLY A 18 -22.72 0.01 5.42
C GLY A 18 -22.82 -1.35 6.10
N GLY A 19 -23.70 -1.49 7.10
CA GLY A 19 -24.02 -2.80 7.66
C GLY A 19 -24.86 -3.62 6.68
N ALA A 20 -24.25 -4.63 6.08
CA ALA A 20 -24.89 -5.90 5.82
C ALA A 20 -23.79 -6.95 5.96
N GLY A 21 -23.99 -7.94 6.84
CA GLY A 21 -23.10 -9.09 6.98
C GLY A 21 -23.03 -9.86 5.66
N GLY A 22 -22.17 -9.43 4.75
CA GLY A 22 -21.77 -10.19 3.59
C GLY A 22 -20.77 -11.23 4.05
N ASP A 23 -20.98 -12.48 3.65
CA ASP A 23 -20.03 -13.57 3.79
C ASP A 23 -18.61 -13.06 3.50
N MET A 24 -17.81 -12.90 4.55
CA MET A 24 -16.40 -12.59 4.39
C MET A 24 -15.80 -13.73 3.59
N SER A 25 -15.24 -13.43 2.42
CA SER A 25 -14.63 -14.47 1.60
C SER A 25 -13.56 -15.17 2.44
N PRO A 26 -13.39 -16.50 2.34
CA PRO A 26 -12.35 -17.20 3.10
C PRO A 26 -10.94 -16.59 2.90
N GLY A 27 -10.68 -16.02 1.72
CA GLY A 27 -9.46 -15.28 1.42
C GLY A 27 -9.34 -13.95 2.17
N ALA A 28 -10.43 -13.18 2.28
CA ALA A 28 -10.46 -11.97 3.10
C ALA A 28 -10.19 -12.27 4.58
N ALA A 29 -10.82 -13.33 5.12
CA ALA A 29 -10.63 -13.75 6.52
C ALA A 29 -9.19 -14.20 6.81
N MET A 30 -8.61 -14.97 5.88
CA MET A 30 -7.21 -15.39 5.96
C MET A 30 -6.26 -14.18 5.91
N PHE A 31 -6.50 -13.25 4.97
CA PHE A 31 -5.69 -12.04 4.86
C PHE A 31 -5.73 -11.22 6.15
N ASP A 32 -6.90 -10.97 6.73
CA ASP A 32 -7.02 -10.18 7.96
C ASP A 32 -6.24 -10.82 9.12
N MET A 33 -6.27 -12.15 9.22
CA MET A 33 -5.50 -12.90 10.21
C MET A 33 -3.99 -12.81 9.97
N GLU A 34 -3.53 -13.04 8.74
CA GLU A 34 -2.10 -12.98 8.40
C GLU A 34 -1.54 -11.56 8.50
N TYR A 35 -2.33 -10.55 8.11
CA TYR A 35 -1.97 -9.14 8.27
C TYR A 35 -1.86 -8.75 9.74
N ALA A 36 -2.76 -9.23 10.60
CA ALA A 36 -2.66 -9.01 12.04
C ALA A 36 -1.39 -9.65 12.63
N ARG A 37 -1.05 -10.88 12.22
CA ARG A 37 0.22 -11.51 12.62
C ARG A 37 1.42 -10.71 12.14
N TRP A 38 1.41 -10.27 10.88
CA TRP A 38 2.46 -9.45 10.30
C TRP A 38 2.68 -8.16 11.10
N LEU A 39 1.59 -7.46 11.46
CA LEU A 39 1.65 -6.25 12.29
C LEU A 39 2.27 -6.50 13.68
N ASP A 40 1.98 -7.63 14.31
CA ASP A 40 2.55 -7.99 15.60
C ASP A 40 4.07 -8.24 15.52
N ASP A 41 4.57 -8.66 14.35
CA ASP A 41 5.98 -8.88 14.09
C ASP A 41 6.72 -7.62 13.61
N ASP A 42 6.05 -6.70 12.89
CA ASP A 42 6.64 -5.44 12.39
C ASP A 42 7.27 -4.60 13.53
N GLY A 43 6.56 -4.49 14.66
CA GLY A 43 7.07 -3.78 15.84
C GLY A 43 8.36 -4.40 16.41
N LYS A 44 8.51 -5.73 16.33
CA LYS A 44 9.73 -6.44 16.77
C LYS A 44 10.87 -6.19 15.78
N ARG A 45 10.60 -6.27 14.47
CA ARG A 45 11.58 -5.98 13.41
C ARG A 45 12.13 -4.57 13.49
N LEU A 46 11.25 -3.58 13.70
CA LEU A 46 11.66 -2.19 13.88
C LEU A 46 12.48 -1.98 15.16
N ALA A 47 12.15 -2.69 16.25
CA ALA A 47 12.92 -2.64 17.48
C ALA A 47 14.32 -3.27 17.30
N GLU A 48 14.41 -4.39 16.59
CA GLU A 48 15.67 -5.06 16.24
C GLU A 48 16.56 -4.16 15.38
N LEU A 49 16.03 -3.56 14.32
CA LEU A 49 16.77 -2.63 13.46
C LEU A 49 17.28 -1.42 14.25
N ARG A 50 16.42 -0.80 15.07
CA ARG A 50 16.79 0.33 15.94
C ARG A 50 17.86 -0.08 16.96
N GLY A 51 17.71 -1.24 17.58
CA GLY A 51 18.68 -1.78 18.53
C GLY A 51 20.03 -2.05 17.86
N GLY A 52 20.03 -2.59 16.64
CA GLY A 52 21.23 -2.84 15.86
C GLY A 52 21.98 -1.55 15.50
N LEU A 53 21.24 -0.50 15.11
CA LEU A 53 21.78 0.84 14.88
C LEU A 53 22.39 1.44 16.16
N GLN A 54 21.66 1.39 17.29
CA GLN A 54 22.12 1.95 18.56
C GLN A 54 23.33 1.20 19.15
N ALA A 55 23.41 -0.11 18.93
CA ALA A 55 24.51 -0.94 19.40
C ALA A 55 25.75 -0.85 18.51
N HIS A 56 25.72 -0.09 17.42
CA HIS A 56 26.78 -0.03 16.40
C HIS A 56 27.22 -1.44 15.96
N LEU A 57 26.25 -2.28 15.57
CA LEU A 57 26.56 -3.60 15.04
C LEU A 57 27.52 -3.51 13.85
N ALA A 58 28.38 -4.52 13.70
CA ALA A 58 29.20 -4.66 12.51
C ALA A 58 28.32 -4.73 11.25
N ASP A 59 28.79 -4.16 10.14
CA ASP A 59 28.04 -4.04 8.88
C ASP A 59 27.43 -5.36 8.40
N SER A 60 28.10 -6.50 8.60
CA SER A 60 27.56 -7.82 8.24
C SER A 60 26.30 -8.20 9.03
N ASN A 61 26.28 -7.85 10.32
CA ASN A 61 25.15 -8.15 11.20
C ASN A 61 24.02 -7.16 10.99
N LEU A 62 24.35 -5.88 10.77
CA LEU A 62 23.36 -4.88 10.41
C LEU A 62 22.72 -5.17 9.04
N GLY A 63 23.52 -5.62 8.07
CA GLY A 63 23.05 -6.05 6.76
C GLY A 63 22.03 -7.19 6.84
N ALA A 64 22.30 -8.20 7.66
CA ALA A 64 21.36 -9.30 7.89
C ALA A 64 20.03 -8.81 8.50
N VAL A 65 20.08 -7.91 9.48
CA VAL A 65 18.87 -7.32 10.08
C VAL A 65 18.06 -6.50 9.06
N VAL A 66 18.74 -5.75 8.19
CA VAL A 66 18.09 -5.01 7.10
C VAL A 66 17.44 -5.96 6.10
N GLU A 67 18.13 -7.05 5.71
CA GLU A 67 17.59 -8.05 4.79
C GLU A 67 16.35 -8.76 5.37
N GLU A 68 16.37 -9.13 6.66
CA GLU A 68 15.20 -9.67 7.36
C GLU A 68 14.03 -8.67 7.39
N CYS A 69 14.31 -7.38 7.60
CA CYS A 69 13.28 -6.34 7.54
C CYS A 69 12.70 -6.21 6.13
N MET A 70 13.54 -6.24 5.09
CA MET A 70 13.06 -6.19 3.71
C MET A 70 12.18 -7.39 3.36
N GLN A 71 12.63 -8.60 3.73
CA GLN A 71 11.86 -9.83 3.51
C GLN A 71 10.50 -9.77 4.23
N HIS A 72 10.45 -9.19 5.43
CA HIS A 72 9.19 -8.99 6.14
C HIS A 72 8.22 -8.09 5.34
N TYR A 73 8.67 -7.01 4.73
CA TYR A 73 7.80 -6.17 3.88
C TYR A 73 7.41 -6.86 2.57
N ASP A 74 8.28 -7.68 1.99
CA ASP A 74 7.94 -8.49 0.81
C ASP A 74 6.78 -9.45 1.09
N GLU A 75 6.75 -10.07 2.27
CA GLU A 75 5.62 -10.91 2.72
C GLU A 75 4.29 -10.14 2.72
N LEU A 76 4.29 -8.89 3.21
CA LEU A 76 3.10 -8.03 3.20
C LEU A 76 2.63 -7.73 1.77
N PHE A 77 3.55 -7.43 0.87
CA PHE A 77 3.19 -7.14 -0.52
C PHE A 77 2.63 -8.38 -1.23
N GLN A 78 3.17 -9.57 -0.95
CA GLN A 78 2.61 -10.82 -1.48
C GLN A 78 1.20 -11.07 -0.96
N LEU A 79 0.97 -10.93 0.35
CA LEU A 79 -0.37 -11.06 0.95
C LEU A 79 -1.37 -10.09 0.29
N LYS A 80 -0.97 -8.83 0.08
CA LYS A 80 -1.80 -7.83 -0.59
C LYS A 80 -2.06 -8.17 -2.05
N ALA A 81 -1.06 -8.67 -2.78
CA ALA A 81 -1.20 -9.06 -4.18
C ALA A 81 -2.10 -10.30 -4.36
N GLU A 82 -2.04 -11.26 -3.44
CA GLU A 82 -2.95 -12.41 -3.41
C GLU A 82 -4.39 -11.96 -3.11
N LEU A 83 -4.57 -11.10 -2.11
CA LEU A 83 -5.89 -10.54 -1.81
C LEU A 83 -6.43 -9.69 -2.97
N ALA A 84 -5.61 -8.87 -3.62
CA ALA A 84 -6.03 -8.08 -4.78
C ALA A 84 -6.64 -8.95 -5.89
N ARG A 85 -6.02 -10.11 -6.15
CA ARG A 85 -6.46 -11.08 -7.17
C ARG A 85 -7.76 -11.78 -6.78
N ALA A 86 -8.00 -11.99 -5.48
CA ALA A 86 -9.19 -12.69 -4.99
C ALA A 86 -10.37 -11.76 -4.70
N ASP A 87 -10.10 -10.61 -4.08
CA ASP A 87 -11.07 -9.65 -3.56
C ASP A 87 -10.44 -8.26 -3.44
N VAL A 88 -10.32 -7.56 -4.57
CA VAL A 88 -9.79 -6.20 -4.61
C VAL A 88 -10.61 -5.26 -3.72
N PHE A 89 -11.93 -5.44 -3.59
CA PHE A 89 -12.75 -4.56 -2.77
C PHE A 89 -12.39 -4.67 -1.29
N HIS A 90 -12.19 -5.88 -0.78
CA HIS A 90 -11.71 -6.07 0.60
C HIS A 90 -10.31 -5.47 0.80
N LEU A 91 -9.43 -5.53 -0.20
CA LEU A 91 -8.16 -4.82 -0.15
C LEU A 91 -8.36 -3.28 -0.02
N LEU A 92 -9.33 -2.69 -0.73
CA LEU A 92 -9.50 -1.23 -0.74
C LEU A 92 -10.25 -0.69 0.47
N THR A 93 -11.29 -1.39 0.90
CA THR A 93 -12.27 -0.89 1.88
C THR A 93 -12.38 -1.75 3.13
N GLY A 94 -11.70 -2.90 3.17
CA GLY A 94 -11.75 -3.85 4.28
C GLY A 94 -11.25 -3.26 5.60
N ALA A 95 -11.76 -3.80 6.70
CA ALA A 95 -11.47 -3.30 8.05
C ALA A 95 -10.01 -3.51 8.50
N TRP A 96 -9.22 -4.26 7.72
CA TRP A 96 -7.80 -4.52 7.98
C TRP A 96 -6.95 -3.26 8.09
N ALA A 97 -7.28 -2.22 7.31
CA ALA A 97 -6.64 -0.91 7.40
C ALA A 97 -7.60 0.13 8.00
N THR A 98 -7.05 1.12 8.70
CA THR A 98 -7.77 2.33 9.11
C THR A 98 -7.87 3.31 7.94
N PRO A 99 -8.81 4.28 7.97
CA PRO A 99 -8.85 5.35 6.98
C PRO A 99 -7.51 6.10 6.88
N ALA A 100 -6.82 6.31 8.00
CA ALA A 100 -5.51 6.96 8.02
C ALA A 100 -4.45 6.11 7.29
N GLU A 101 -4.31 4.82 7.63
CA GLU A 101 -3.39 3.89 6.95
C GLU A 101 -3.69 3.79 5.45
N ARG A 102 -4.98 3.73 5.07
CA ARG A 102 -5.40 3.73 3.66
C ARG A 102 -5.03 5.01 2.93
N CYS A 103 -5.10 6.18 3.57
CA CYS A 103 -4.62 7.42 2.95
C CYS A 103 -3.14 7.29 2.56
N PHE A 104 -2.31 6.65 3.39
CA PHE A 104 -0.89 6.42 3.09
C PHE A 104 -0.66 5.31 2.05
N PHE A 105 -1.50 4.27 2.04
CA PHE A 105 -1.37 3.17 1.08
C PHE A 105 -1.89 3.51 -0.33
N TRP A 106 -2.89 4.37 -0.45
CA TRP A 106 -3.65 4.55 -1.71
C TRP A 106 -3.67 5.98 -2.26
N MET A 107 -3.48 7.01 -1.44
CA MET A 107 -3.43 8.40 -1.92
C MET A 107 -1.99 8.91 -1.89
N GLY A 108 -1.28 8.77 -3.02
CA GLY A 108 0.06 9.29 -3.32
C GLY A 108 0.63 10.36 -2.39
N GLY A 109 1.27 9.93 -1.29
CA GLY A 109 1.82 10.85 -0.29
C GLY A 109 3.13 10.38 0.36
N PHE A 110 3.43 9.08 0.35
CA PHE A 110 4.78 8.63 0.69
C PHE A 110 5.70 8.95 -0.49
N ARG A 111 6.61 9.91 -0.27
CA ARG A 111 7.66 10.30 -1.20
C ARG A 111 8.97 9.70 -0.69
N PRO A 112 9.29 8.43 -1.00
CA PRO A 112 10.57 7.84 -0.60
C PRO A 112 11.76 8.74 -1.00
N SER A 113 11.67 9.46 -2.13
CA SER A 113 12.62 10.48 -2.55
C SER A 113 12.83 11.60 -1.50
N GLU A 114 11.76 12.12 -0.88
CA GLU A 114 11.81 13.13 0.18
C GLU A 114 12.31 12.55 1.51
N LEU A 115 11.95 11.31 1.83
CA LEU A 115 12.49 10.62 3.01
C LEU A 115 14.01 10.49 2.90
N LEU A 116 14.51 10.10 1.72
CA LEU A 116 15.94 10.02 1.46
C LEU A 116 16.62 11.39 1.60
N LYS A 117 15.99 12.51 1.19
CA LYS A 117 16.51 13.88 1.42
C LYS A 117 16.75 14.16 2.91
N ILE A 118 15.80 13.77 3.76
CA ILE A 118 15.87 13.99 5.21
C ILE A 118 16.95 13.08 5.83
N LEU A 119 17.00 11.81 5.41
CA LEU A 119 17.92 10.82 5.97
C LEU A 119 19.39 11.11 5.64
N ILE A 120 19.71 11.60 4.44
CA ILE A 120 21.09 11.97 4.06
C ILE A 120 21.73 12.92 5.09
N GLY A 121 20.97 13.89 5.60
CA GLY A 121 21.46 14.84 6.60
C GLY A 121 21.67 14.27 8.00
N GLN A 122 21.18 13.04 8.26
CA GLN A 122 21.31 12.32 9.54
C GLN A 122 22.36 11.20 9.48
N LEU A 123 22.91 10.91 8.30
CA LEU A 123 23.92 9.87 8.11
C LEU A 123 25.32 10.47 8.33
N ASP A 124 25.95 10.10 9.44
CA ASP A 124 27.36 10.38 9.79
C ASP A 124 28.33 9.81 8.72
N PRO A 125 29.57 10.32 8.60
CA PRO A 125 30.18 10.63 7.31
C PRO A 125 30.15 9.46 6.33
N LEU A 126 29.32 9.62 5.29
CA LEU A 126 29.20 8.70 4.17
C LEU A 126 30.42 8.81 3.26
N THR A 127 30.84 7.67 2.71
CA THR A 127 31.81 7.65 1.60
C THR A 127 31.18 8.25 0.33
N GLU A 128 32.00 8.76 -0.58
CA GLU A 128 31.51 9.28 -1.88
C GLU A 128 30.69 8.25 -2.65
N GLN A 129 31.07 6.97 -2.56
CA GLN A 129 30.35 5.87 -3.22
C GLN A 129 28.94 5.66 -2.61
N GLN A 130 28.82 5.72 -1.29
CA GLN A 130 27.52 5.62 -0.61
C GLN A 130 26.64 6.85 -0.91
N MET A 131 27.24 8.04 -0.94
CA MET A 131 26.53 9.27 -1.32
C MET A 131 25.97 9.16 -2.75
N MET A 132 26.78 8.70 -3.69
CA MET A 132 26.35 8.51 -5.08
C MET A 132 25.25 7.45 -5.20
N GLY A 133 25.34 6.35 -4.43
CA GLY A 133 24.31 5.32 -4.36
C GLY A 133 22.97 5.86 -3.84
N ILE A 134 23.00 6.64 -2.74
CA ILE A 134 21.80 7.23 -2.16
C ILE A 134 21.17 8.26 -3.11
N CYS A 135 21.98 9.10 -3.78
CA CYS A 135 21.49 10.02 -4.81
C CYS A 135 20.83 9.27 -5.99
N GLY A 136 21.40 8.15 -6.42
CA GLY A 136 20.81 7.28 -7.45
C GLY A 136 19.48 6.67 -7.01
N LEU A 137 19.41 6.18 -5.77
CA LEU A 137 18.18 5.64 -5.18
C LEU A 137 17.09 6.70 -5.04
N GLN A 138 17.46 7.92 -4.65
CA GLN A 138 16.55 9.05 -4.57
C GLN A 138 15.95 9.39 -5.93
N HIS A 139 16.81 9.56 -6.95
CA HIS A 139 16.35 9.92 -8.29
C HIS A 139 15.48 8.83 -8.92
N SER A 140 15.84 7.55 -8.73
CA SER A 140 15.01 6.43 -9.20
C SER A 140 13.66 6.35 -8.46
N SER A 141 13.63 6.62 -7.14
CA SER A 141 12.37 6.73 -6.39
C SER A 141 11.49 7.86 -6.91
N GLU A 142 12.06 9.04 -7.15
CA GLU A 142 11.33 10.20 -7.68
C GLU A 142 10.67 9.88 -9.03
N GLN A 143 11.38 9.21 -9.94
CA GLN A 143 10.82 8.77 -11.21
C GLN A 143 9.67 7.77 -11.05
N ALA A 144 9.83 6.77 -10.17
CA ALA A 144 8.78 5.78 -9.91
C ALA A 144 7.53 6.44 -9.29
N GLU A 145 7.72 7.40 -8.38
CA GLU A 145 6.64 8.19 -7.78
C GLU A 145 5.89 9.02 -8.81
N GLU A 146 6.59 9.70 -9.72
CA GLU A 146 5.98 10.47 -10.81
C GLU A 146 5.17 9.59 -11.77
N ALA A 147 5.73 8.44 -12.16
CA ALA A 147 5.05 7.48 -13.01
C ALA A 147 3.76 6.96 -12.35
N LEU A 148 3.82 6.65 -11.05
CA LEU A 148 2.66 6.22 -10.28
C LEU A 148 1.60 7.33 -10.18
N ALA A 149 2.01 8.57 -9.90
CA ALA A 149 1.09 9.70 -9.83
C ALA A 149 0.37 9.94 -11.16
N GLN A 150 1.09 9.84 -12.27
CA GLN A 150 0.51 9.96 -13.62
C GLN A 150 -0.46 8.81 -13.90
N GLY A 151 -0.07 7.56 -13.59
CA GLY A 151 -0.94 6.39 -13.76
C GLY A 151 -2.24 6.49 -12.96
N LEU A 152 -2.15 6.95 -11.72
CA LEU A 152 -3.32 7.17 -10.86
C LEU A 152 -4.23 8.28 -11.40
N GLN A 153 -3.65 9.38 -11.90
CA GLN A 153 -4.42 10.45 -12.52
C GLN A 153 -5.14 9.95 -13.78
N GLN A 154 -4.48 9.16 -14.61
CA GLN A 154 -5.09 8.53 -15.80
C GLN A 154 -6.23 7.58 -15.41
N LEU A 155 -6.04 6.78 -14.36
CA LEU A 155 -7.08 5.89 -13.84
C LEU A 155 -8.30 6.67 -13.37
N HIS A 156 -8.10 7.72 -12.57
CA HIS A 156 -9.19 8.59 -12.11
C HIS A 156 -9.95 9.22 -13.28
N GLN A 157 -9.24 9.72 -14.30
CA GLN A 157 -9.87 10.28 -15.49
C GLN A 157 -10.68 9.22 -16.24
N SER A 158 -10.10 8.03 -16.47
CA SER A 158 -10.79 6.95 -17.18
C SER A 158 -12.04 6.46 -16.43
N LEU A 159 -12.00 6.42 -15.09
CA LEU A 159 -13.16 6.04 -14.28
C LEU A 159 -14.24 7.11 -14.37
N ALA A 160 -13.87 8.39 -14.26
CA ALA A 160 -14.80 9.52 -14.40
C ALA A 160 -15.51 9.51 -15.76
N ASP A 161 -14.75 9.30 -16.85
CA ASP A 161 -15.29 9.22 -18.20
C ASP A 161 -16.25 8.03 -18.38
N THR A 162 -15.92 6.88 -17.77
CA THR A 162 -16.77 5.67 -17.81
C THR A 162 -18.09 5.88 -17.08
N VAL A 163 -18.05 6.49 -15.90
CA VAL A 163 -19.27 6.84 -15.13
C VAL A 163 -20.11 7.86 -15.91
N ALA A 164 -19.48 8.91 -16.46
CA ALA A 164 -20.17 9.93 -17.24
C ALA A 164 -20.82 9.33 -18.51
N ALA A 165 -20.13 8.47 -19.25
CA ALA A 165 -20.68 7.78 -20.41
C ALA A 165 -21.85 6.86 -20.05
N GLY A 166 -21.76 6.16 -18.91
CA GLY A 166 -22.84 5.31 -18.38
C GLY A 166 -24.09 6.10 -17.98
N THR A 167 -23.95 7.35 -17.54
CA THR A 167 -25.09 8.23 -17.23
C THR A 167 -25.80 8.83 -18.44
N LEU A 168 -25.14 8.88 -19.61
CA LEU A 168 -25.67 9.51 -20.82
C LEU A 168 -26.41 8.54 -21.76
N ASN A 169 -26.29 7.23 -21.54
CA ASN A 169 -26.70 6.22 -22.53
C ASN A 169 -28.01 5.48 -22.23
N ASP A 170 -28.81 5.91 -21.25
CA ASP A 170 -30.07 5.22 -20.94
C ASP A 170 -31.25 6.19 -20.80
N GLY A 171 -32.14 6.16 -21.78
CA GLY A 171 -33.49 6.75 -21.71
C GLY A 171 -34.43 5.95 -20.79
N THR A 172 -33.89 5.17 -19.85
CA THR A 172 -34.63 4.28 -18.95
C THR A 172 -34.26 4.62 -17.50
N PRO A 173 -35.23 4.78 -16.59
CA PRO A 173 -34.97 5.29 -15.24
C PRO A 173 -34.38 4.19 -14.34
N GLY A 174 -33.05 4.04 -14.36
CA GLY A 174 -32.31 3.28 -13.36
C GLY A 174 -30.82 3.16 -13.69
N PRO A 175 -29.89 3.37 -12.74
CA PRO A 175 -28.46 3.26 -13.01
C PRO A 175 -28.10 1.80 -13.29
N ASN A 176 -27.62 1.50 -14.50
CA ASN A 176 -27.11 0.18 -14.87
C ASN A 176 -25.70 -0.05 -14.27
N TYR A 177 -25.65 -0.12 -12.94
CA TYR A 177 -24.45 -0.26 -12.12
C TYR A 177 -23.60 -1.48 -12.51
N MET A 178 -24.24 -2.57 -12.94
CA MET A 178 -23.54 -3.78 -13.39
C MET A 178 -22.73 -3.57 -14.68
N ALA A 179 -23.25 -2.79 -15.64
CA ALA A 179 -22.51 -2.49 -16.87
C ALA A 179 -21.29 -1.59 -16.60
N ILE A 180 -21.44 -0.61 -15.70
CA ILE A 180 -20.34 0.28 -15.29
C ILE A 180 -19.27 -0.52 -14.53
N MET A 181 -19.68 -1.44 -13.65
CA MET A 181 -18.76 -2.28 -12.90
C MET A 181 -17.96 -3.23 -13.79
N ALA A 182 -18.60 -3.82 -14.82
CA ALA A 182 -17.92 -4.71 -15.76
C ALA A 182 -16.79 -4.00 -16.52
N ILE A 183 -17.03 -2.75 -16.97
CA ILE A 183 -16.03 -1.95 -17.69
C ILE A 183 -14.89 -1.53 -16.76
N ALA A 184 -15.21 -1.16 -15.51
CA ALA A 184 -14.20 -0.80 -14.52
C ALA A 184 -13.27 -1.99 -14.19
N LEU A 185 -13.83 -3.19 -14.05
CA LEU A 185 -13.07 -4.42 -13.81
C LEU A 185 -12.15 -4.79 -14.99
N GLU A 186 -12.64 -4.66 -16.23
CA GLU A 186 -11.84 -4.92 -17.43
C GLU A 186 -10.62 -3.96 -17.53
N LYS A 187 -10.80 -2.69 -17.15
CA LYS A 187 -9.69 -1.73 -17.13
C LYS A 187 -8.69 -1.97 -16.00
N LEU A 188 -9.14 -2.38 -14.81
CA LEU A 188 -8.25 -2.80 -13.74
C LEU A 188 -7.37 -3.99 -14.16
N ALA A 189 -7.94 -4.99 -14.84
CA ALA A 189 -7.19 -6.12 -15.38
C ALA A 189 -6.15 -5.69 -16.43
N SER A 190 -6.47 -4.71 -17.28
CA SER A 190 -5.50 -4.17 -18.25
C SER A 190 -4.31 -3.46 -17.59
N LEU A 191 -4.54 -2.82 -16.44
CA LEU A 191 -3.51 -2.12 -15.67
C LEU A 191 -2.62 -3.09 -14.89
N GLU A 192 -3.20 -4.17 -14.34
CA GLU A 192 -2.47 -5.29 -13.75
C GLU A 192 -1.52 -5.93 -14.79
N SER A 193 -1.99 -6.17 -16.01
CA SER A 193 -1.16 -6.71 -17.09
C SER A 193 -0.02 -5.76 -17.50
N PHE A 194 -0.23 -4.45 -17.45
CA PHE A 194 0.83 -3.47 -17.72
C PHE A 194 1.87 -3.47 -16.60
N TYR A 195 1.44 -3.49 -15.34
CA TYR A 195 2.34 -3.55 -14.19
C TYR A 195 3.24 -4.80 -14.22
N GLN A 196 2.70 -5.96 -14.58
CA GLN A 196 3.49 -7.20 -14.74
C GLN A 196 4.47 -7.19 -15.92
N GLN A 197 4.29 -6.33 -16.93
CA GLN A 197 5.22 -6.19 -18.05
C GLN A 197 6.38 -5.23 -17.75
N VAL A 198 6.22 -4.36 -16.75
CA VAL A 198 7.15 -3.26 -16.46
C VAL A 198 7.92 -3.47 -15.15
N SER A 199 7.49 -4.42 -14.29
CA SER A 199 8.33 -5.01 -13.23
C SER A 199 9.21 -6.14 -13.76
#